data_AF-A0A1G5CNU2-F1
#
_entry.id   AF-A0A1G5CNU2-F1
#
_cell.length_a   1.000
_cell.length_b   1.000
_cell.length_c   1.000
_cell.angle_alpha   90.00
_cell.angle_beta   90.00
_cell.angle_gamma   90.00
#
_symmetry.space_group_name_H-M   'P 1'
#
loop_
_entity.id
_entity.type
_entity.pdbx_description
1 polymer ?
#
loop_
_entity_poly.entity_id
_entity_poly.type
_entity_poly.pdbx_seq_one_letter_code
_entity_poly.pdbx_strand_id
1 'polypeptide(L)'
;MRVILKTGGKSIEKIVEDSIRDPQQMNLSKEEAEIVKAYLDKFNDCRVDLNGDGFLEGWDGDFFNVGRIKEAFYLMEQGPMFGTYVDDREGFDRDWAEGEYQPDAGIRFQECDYIIDTETPKEKYKRLLRMFPGVKVINEVSNQEAAGVNNIEVVNCHIYEYVLQDGRYLFKGMARSYVNALTYNSNAKTESEYEQERKAAWEIVNGLKWQVAIFLELKAEV
;
A
#
# COMPACT_ATOMS: atom_id res chain seq x y z
N MET A 1 -7.72 3.81 -5.04
CA MET A 1 -7.13 3.87 -3.68
C MET A 1 -6.71 5.30 -3.44
N ARG A 2 -7.19 5.93 -2.38
CA ARG A 2 -6.82 7.30 -2.05
C ARG A 2 -5.59 7.34 -1.17
N VAL A 3 -4.63 8.17 -1.52
CA VAL A 3 -3.36 8.28 -0.81
C VAL A 3 -2.97 9.72 -0.57
N ILE A 4 -2.04 9.94 0.35
CA ILE A 4 -1.30 11.19 0.54
C ILE A 4 0.13 10.92 0.09
N LEU A 5 0.57 11.59 -0.98
CA LEU A 5 1.91 11.45 -1.52
C LEU A 5 2.96 11.97 -0.53
N LYS A 6 4.12 11.32 -0.49
CA LYS A 6 5.31 11.60 0.32
C LYS A 6 6.56 11.55 -0.56
N THR A 7 6.52 12.35 -1.60
CA THR A 7 7.52 12.40 -2.67
C THR A 7 8.64 13.40 -2.40
N GLY A 8 8.49 14.26 -1.39
CA GLY A 8 9.46 15.28 -1.02
C GLY A 8 10.73 14.70 -0.39
N GLY A 9 11.85 15.40 -0.56
CA GLY A 9 13.11 15.07 0.11
C GLY A 9 13.99 14.04 -0.62
N LYS A 10 13.57 13.52 -1.78
CA LYS A 10 14.47 12.75 -2.65
C LYS A 10 15.59 13.66 -3.18
N SER A 11 16.84 13.20 -3.05
CA SER A 11 17.99 13.86 -3.66
C SER A 11 18.07 13.52 -5.16
N ILE A 12 18.80 14.33 -5.92
CA ILE A 12 19.05 14.09 -7.35
C ILE A 12 19.73 12.74 -7.56
N GLU A 13 20.71 12.40 -6.72
CA GLU A 13 21.42 11.12 -6.77
C GLU A 13 20.47 9.94 -6.58
N LYS A 14 19.51 10.08 -5.66
CA LYS A 14 18.53 9.04 -5.40
C LYS A 14 17.58 8.84 -6.58
N ILE A 15 17.13 9.93 -7.20
CA ILE A 15 16.27 9.87 -8.40
C ILE A 15 17.00 9.20 -9.56
N VAL A 16 18.26 9.55 -9.79
CA VAL A 16 19.10 8.90 -10.82
C VAL A 16 19.28 7.40 -10.49
N GLU A 17 19.63 7.05 -9.25
CA GLU A 17 19.77 5.65 -8.82
C GLU A 17 18.48 4.85 -9.05
N ASP A 18 17.33 5.40 -8.65
CA ASP A 18 16.03 4.74 -8.82
C ASP A 18 15.68 4.54 -10.29
N SER A 19 15.97 5.53 -11.15
CA SER A 19 15.73 5.44 -12.60
C SER A 19 16.54 4.33 -13.29
N ILE A 20 17.75 4.04 -12.80
CA ILE A 20 18.61 2.97 -13.33
C ILE A 20 18.15 1.60 -12.84
N ARG A 21 17.55 1.55 -11.64
CA ARG A 21 17.12 0.29 -11.00
C ARG A 21 15.76 -0.18 -11.47
N ASP A 22 14.88 0.74 -11.89
CA ASP A 22 13.56 0.40 -12.40
C ASP A 22 13.62 0.16 -13.93
N PRO A 23 13.49 -1.09 -14.41
CA PRO A 23 13.55 -1.38 -15.85
C PRO A 23 12.37 -0.79 -16.64
N GLN A 24 11.36 -0.23 -15.97
CA GLN A 24 10.24 0.47 -16.59
C GLN A 24 10.51 1.97 -16.78
N GLN A 25 11.62 2.49 -16.25
CA GLN A 25 12.00 3.89 -16.37
C GLN A 25 13.16 4.08 -17.34
N MET A 26 13.25 5.27 -17.92
CA MET A 26 14.44 5.69 -18.66
C MET A 26 15.57 6.01 -17.67
N ASN A 27 16.81 5.67 -18.04
CA ASN A 27 17.98 6.13 -17.29
C ASN A 27 18.09 7.65 -17.41
N LEU A 28 17.91 8.36 -16.30
CA LEU A 28 17.92 9.83 -16.28
C LEU A 28 19.34 10.39 -16.15
N SER A 29 19.60 11.51 -16.84
CA SER A 29 20.73 12.39 -16.52
C SER A 29 20.47 13.15 -15.20
N LYS A 30 21.49 13.87 -14.71
CA LYS A 30 21.31 14.74 -13.54
C LYS A 30 20.36 15.90 -13.83
N GLU A 31 20.46 16.48 -15.02
CA GLU A 31 19.61 17.59 -15.46
C GLU A 31 18.14 17.12 -15.58
N GLU A 32 17.91 15.93 -16.14
CA GLU A 32 16.56 15.35 -16.21
C GLU A 32 16.02 15.04 -14.80
N ALA A 33 16.88 14.55 -13.91
CA ALA A 33 16.52 14.30 -12.51
C ALA A 33 16.16 15.58 -11.74
N GLU A 34 16.66 16.76 -12.13
CA GLU A 34 16.23 18.05 -11.55
C GLU A 34 14.79 18.39 -11.91
N ILE A 35 14.40 18.14 -13.17
CA ILE A 35 13.00 18.30 -13.62
C ILE A 35 12.10 17.31 -12.87
N VAL A 36 12.54 16.05 -12.76
CA VAL A 36 11.84 15.02 -11.99
C VAL A 36 11.64 15.44 -10.54
N LYS A 37 12.71 15.93 -9.90
CA LYS A 37 12.65 16.44 -8.55
C LYS A 37 11.64 17.58 -8.42
N ALA A 38 11.64 18.53 -9.35
CA ALA A 38 10.78 19.71 -9.30
C ALA A 38 9.29 19.32 -9.28
N TYR A 39 8.85 18.43 -10.16
CA TYR A 39 7.44 17.99 -10.15
C TYR A 39 7.12 17.07 -8.96
N LEU A 40 8.06 16.21 -8.52
CA LEU A 40 7.86 15.38 -7.33
C LEU A 40 7.67 16.22 -6.07
N ASP A 41 8.42 17.32 -5.93
CA ASP A 41 8.26 18.26 -4.81
C ASP A 41 6.88 18.96 -4.86
N LYS A 42 6.32 19.22 -6.06
CA LYS A 42 4.94 19.72 -6.20
C LYS A 42 3.90 18.69 -5.76
N PHE A 43 4.10 17.42 -6.07
CA PHE A 43 3.22 16.33 -5.63
C PHE A 43 3.27 16.05 -4.12
N ASN A 44 4.32 16.46 -3.40
CA ASN A 44 4.49 16.08 -2.00
C ASN A 44 3.30 16.52 -1.11
N ASP A 45 2.75 15.66 -0.27
CA ASP A 45 1.54 15.89 0.53
C ASP A 45 0.24 16.10 -0.27
N CYS A 46 0.25 15.95 -1.60
CA CYS A 46 -0.99 15.95 -2.37
C CYS A 46 -1.78 14.67 -2.10
N ARG A 47 -3.09 14.83 -1.93
CA ARG A 47 -4.04 13.74 -1.87
C ARG A 47 -4.55 13.43 -3.26
N VAL A 48 -4.34 12.20 -3.71
CA VAL A 48 -4.68 11.72 -5.06
C VAL A 48 -5.29 10.32 -5.00
N ASP A 49 -6.00 9.96 -6.07
CA ASP A 49 -6.50 8.60 -6.27
C ASP A 49 -5.53 7.84 -7.19
N LEU A 50 -4.93 6.77 -6.66
CA LEU A 50 -4.13 5.84 -7.43
C LEU A 50 -4.95 4.61 -7.79
N ASN A 51 -4.68 4.06 -8.98
CA ASN A 51 -5.23 2.78 -9.39
C ASN A 51 -4.64 1.64 -8.55
N GLY A 52 -5.10 0.42 -8.84
CA GLY A 52 -4.64 -0.77 -8.15
C GLY A 52 -3.13 -0.92 -8.14
N ASP A 53 -2.41 -0.47 -9.17
CA ASP A 53 -0.97 -0.67 -9.40
C ASP A 53 -0.09 0.55 -9.03
N GLY A 54 -0.70 1.55 -8.37
CA GLY A 54 0.01 2.75 -7.91
C GLY A 54 0.17 3.83 -8.97
N PHE A 55 -0.57 3.75 -10.08
CA PHE A 55 -0.60 4.79 -11.10
C PHE A 55 -1.65 5.85 -10.79
N LEU A 56 -1.28 7.10 -11.01
CA LEU A 56 -2.23 8.20 -11.12
C LEU A 56 -2.83 8.18 -12.53
N GLU A 57 -4.08 7.71 -12.63
CA GLU A 57 -4.87 7.68 -13.87
C GLU A 57 -5.92 8.80 -13.81
N GLY A 58 -5.58 9.97 -14.34
CA GLY A 58 -6.42 11.16 -14.28
C GLY A 58 -6.14 12.09 -13.09
N TRP A 59 -6.70 13.30 -13.14
CA TRP A 59 -6.30 14.43 -12.29
C TRP A 59 -7.37 14.90 -11.32
N ASP A 60 -8.42 14.10 -11.13
CA ASP A 60 -9.52 14.36 -10.18
C ASP A 60 -9.00 14.21 -8.74
N GLY A 61 -8.00 15.03 -8.40
CA GLY A 61 -7.49 15.22 -7.06
C GLY A 61 -8.46 16.05 -6.24
N ASP A 62 -8.24 16.01 -4.94
CA ASP A 62 -8.98 16.84 -3.99
C ASP A 62 -8.84 18.33 -4.39
N PHE A 63 -9.92 19.11 -4.32
CA PHE A 63 -9.98 20.52 -4.75
C PHE A 63 -8.80 21.36 -4.21
N PHE A 64 -8.33 21.01 -3.01
CA PHE A 64 -7.23 21.67 -2.32
C PHE A 64 -5.85 21.49 -2.96
N ASN A 65 -5.66 20.49 -3.83
CA ASN A 65 -4.36 20.17 -4.45
C ASN A 65 -4.28 20.53 -5.93
N VAL A 66 -5.38 20.96 -6.55
CA VAL A 66 -5.48 21.18 -8.00
C VAL A 66 -4.37 22.09 -8.54
N GLY A 67 -4.06 23.20 -7.85
CA GLY A 67 -2.98 24.10 -8.28
C GLY A 67 -1.57 23.48 -8.22
N ARG A 68 -1.32 22.62 -7.23
CA ARG A 68 -0.02 21.92 -7.09
C ARG A 68 0.12 20.80 -8.10
N ILE A 69 -0.96 20.05 -8.31
CA ILE A 69 -1.04 18.99 -9.32
C ILE A 69 -0.86 19.59 -10.72
N LYS A 70 -1.57 20.69 -11.02
CA LYS A 70 -1.39 21.46 -12.26
C LYS A 70 0.07 21.86 -12.48
N GLU A 71 0.70 22.45 -11.47
CA GLU A 71 2.09 22.88 -11.58
C GLU A 71 3.06 21.69 -11.74
N ALA A 72 2.77 20.54 -11.11
CA ALA A 72 3.54 19.32 -11.30
C ALA A 72 3.47 18.84 -12.76
N PHE A 73 2.28 18.83 -13.36
CA PHE A 73 2.11 18.47 -14.77
C PHE A 73 2.80 19.44 -15.71
N TYR A 74 2.65 20.76 -15.49
CA TYR A 74 3.39 21.74 -16.30
C TYR A 74 4.90 21.51 -16.27
N LEU A 75 5.47 21.21 -15.09
CA LEU A 75 6.89 20.90 -14.93
C LEU A 75 7.29 19.59 -15.64
N MET A 76 6.41 18.59 -15.68
CA MET A 76 6.64 17.36 -16.44
C MET A 76 6.69 17.62 -17.95
N GLU A 77 5.84 18.50 -18.47
CA GLU A 77 5.84 18.91 -19.89
C GLU A 77 7.14 19.58 -20.31
N GLN A 78 7.90 20.15 -19.36
CA GLN A 78 9.22 20.73 -19.65
C GLN A 78 10.30 19.66 -19.82
N GLY A 79 10.03 18.42 -19.42
CA GLY A 79 10.93 17.29 -19.59
C GLY A 79 10.84 16.68 -20.99
N PRO A 80 11.93 16.03 -21.47
CA PRO A 80 11.96 15.41 -22.80
C PRO A 80 10.98 14.22 -22.96
N MET A 81 10.36 13.76 -21.87
CA MET A 81 9.43 12.62 -21.90
C MET A 81 7.99 13.00 -22.29
N PHE A 82 7.55 14.24 -22.08
CA PHE A 82 6.15 14.66 -22.30
C PHE A 82 6.04 15.84 -23.28
N GLY A 83 6.88 16.86 -23.11
CA GLY A 83 7.32 17.77 -24.17
C GLY A 83 6.28 18.58 -24.96
N THR A 84 4.98 18.54 -24.66
CA THR A 84 3.96 19.18 -25.52
C THR A 84 3.91 20.69 -25.31
N TYR A 85 4.09 21.14 -24.07
CA TYR A 85 4.00 22.55 -23.67
C TYR A 85 5.35 23.12 -23.22
N VAL A 86 6.45 22.73 -23.88
CA VAL A 86 7.79 23.25 -23.58
C VAL A 86 7.82 24.75 -23.82
N ASP A 87 8.14 25.51 -22.78
CA ASP A 87 8.11 26.98 -22.75
C ASP A 87 6.74 27.62 -23.12
N ASP A 88 5.66 26.84 -23.19
CA ASP A 88 4.29 27.29 -23.53
C ASP A 88 3.35 27.23 -22.32
N ARG A 89 3.61 28.10 -21.35
CA ARG A 89 2.76 28.23 -20.16
C ARG A 89 1.32 28.64 -20.50
N GLU A 90 1.16 29.56 -21.43
CA GLU A 90 -0.15 30.11 -21.77
C GLU A 90 -1.02 29.07 -22.48
N GLY A 91 -0.44 28.27 -23.38
CA GLY A 91 -1.10 27.14 -24.01
C GLY A 91 -1.53 26.09 -22.99
N PHE A 92 -0.63 25.68 -22.10
CA PHE A 92 -0.96 24.74 -21.03
C PHE A 92 -2.06 25.27 -20.12
N ASP A 93 -2.00 26.54 -19.71
CA ASP A 93 -2.98 27.14 -18.81
C ASP A 93 -4.39 27.20 -19.44
N ARG A 94 -4.46 27.47 -20.75
CA ARG A 94 -5.72 27.46 -21.52
C ARG A 94 -6.28 26.04 -21.62
N ASP A 95 -5.49 25.09 -22.10
CA ASP A 95 -5.96 23.72 -22.37
C ASP A 95 -6.31 23.01 -21.04
N TRP A 96 -5.60 23.33 -19.94
CA TRP A 96 -6.00 22.92 -18.59
C TRP A 96 -7.36 23.51 -18.17
N ALA A 97 -7.58 24.82 -18.39
CA ALA A 97 -8.82 25.49 -17.98
C ALA A 97 -10.04 25.03 -18.78
N GLU A 98 -9.84 24.64 -20.05
CA GLU A 98 -10.88 24.11 -20.94
C GLU A 98 -11.14 22.61 -20.69
N GLY A 99 -10.29 21.93 -19.92
CA GLY A 99 -10.38 20.48 -19.67
C GLY A 99 -9.86 19.62 -20.82
N GLU A 100 -9.16 20.24 -21.78
CA GLU A 100 -8.58 19.60 -22.96
C GLU A 100 -7.19 19.02 -22.69
N TYR A 101 -6.53 19.41 -21.60
CA TYR A 101 -5.27 18.80 -21.19
C TYR A 101 -5.45 17.33 -20.76
N GLN A 102 -4.91 16.42 -21.56
CA GLN A 102 -4.75 15.01 -21.24
C GLN A 102 -3.27 14.63 -21.32
N PRO A 103 -2.77 13.78 -20.41
CA PRO A 103 -1.38 13.39 -20.44
C PRO A 103 -1.12 12.22 -21.36
N ASP A 104 0.10 12.22 -21.89
CA ASP A 104 0.74 11.09 -22.58
C ASP A 104 0.67 9.76 -21.82
N ALA A 105 0.80 9.81 -20.49
CA ALA A 105 0.96 8.64 -19.65
C ALA A 105 0.58 8.88 -18.19
N GLY A 106 0.27 7.79 -17.46
CA GLY A 106 0.09 7.80 -16.01
C GLY A 106 1.42 7.82 -15.27
N ILE A 107 1.46 8.49 -14.11
CA ILE A 107 2.63 8.52 -13.23
C ILE A 107 2.52 7.38 -12.22
N ARG A 108 3.56 6.56 -12.12
CA ARG A 108 3.64 5.51 -11.09
C ARG A 108 4.32 6.03 -9.83
N PHE A 109 3.65 5.89 -8.69
CA PHE A 109 4.26 6.12 -7.37
C PHE A 109 4.57 4.78 -6.70
N GLN A 110 5.75 4.67 -6.08
CA GLN A 110 6.11 3.46 -5.32
C GLN A 110 5.41 3.46 -3.96
N GLU A 111 5.27 2.29 -3.32
CA GLU A 111 4.59 2.19 -2.03
C GLU A 111 5.23 3.01 -0.90
N CYS A 112 6.54 3.32 -1.01
CA CYS A 112 7.24 4.21 -0.09
C CYS A 112 6.97 5.70 -0.35
N ASP A 113 6.38 6.05 -1.51
CA ASP A 113 6.11 7.42 -1.93
C ASP A 113 4.74 7.91 -1.45
N TYR A 114 4.00 7.14 -0.65
CA TYR A 114 2.69 7.57 -0.17
C TYR A 114 2.24 6.89 1.12
N ILE A 115 1.27 7.52 1.78
CA ILE A 115 0.51 6.96 2.89
C ILE A 115 -0.90 6.72 2.40
N ILE A 116 -1.45 5.53 2.69
CA ILE A 116 -2.84 5.21 2.33
C ILE A 116 -3.78 6.00 3.23
N ASP A 117 -4.65 6.79 2.62
CA ASP A 117 -5.70 7.54 3.31
C ASP A 117 -6.97 6.68 3.36
N THR A 118 -7.41 6.16 2.21
CA THR A 118 -8.52 5.20 2.13
C THR A 118 -8.30 4.17 1.02
N GLU A 119 -8.68 2.93 1.27
CA GLU A 119 -8.67 1.84 0.29
C GLU A 119 -9.87 0.90 0.51
N THR A 120 -10.41 0.36 -0.57
CA THR A 120 -11.42 -0.71 -0.51
C THR A 120 -10.77 -2.05 -0.15
N PRO A 121 -11.51 -3.04 0.39
CA PRO A 121 -10.98 -4.38 0.65
C PRO A 121 -10.35 -5.04 -0.58
N LYS A 122 -10.93 -4.82 -1.77
CA LYS A 122 -10.42 -5.34 -3.04
C LYS A 122 -9.08 -4.69 -3.44
N GLU A 123 -8.94 -3.39 -3.27
CA GLU A 123 -7.68 -2.67 -3.51
C GLU A 123 -6.60 -3.12 -2.53
N LYS A 124 -6.95 -3.21 -1.24
CA LYS A 124 -6.08 -3.74 -0.19
C LYS A 124 -5.57 -5.14 -0.52
N TYR A 125 -6.46 -6.03 -0.97
CA TYR A 125 -6.09 -7.38 -1.39
C TYR A 125 -5.09 -7.40 -2.55
N LYS A 126 -5.36 -6.65 -3.63
CA LYS A 126 -4.43 -6.54 -4.77
C LYS A 126 -3.06 -6.03 -4.34
N ARG A 127 -3.03 -5.02 -3.47
CA ARG A 127 -1.79 -4.47 -2.92
C ARG A 127 -1.02 -5.50 -2.10
N LEU A 128 -1.67 -6.19 -1.17
CA LEU A 128 -1.03 -7.22 -0.34
C LEU A 128 -0.47 -8.38 -1.17
N LEU A 129 -1.14 -8.80 -2.25
CA LEU A 129 -0.60 -9.82 -3.16
C LEU A 129 0.71 -9.41 -3.83
N ARG A 130 0.87 -8.12 -4.16
CA ARG A 130 2.12 -7.60 -4.71
C ARG A 130 3.21 -7.44 -3.67
N MET A 131 2.85 -6.99 -2.47
CA MET A 131 3.80 -6.84 -1.35
C MET A 131 4.35 -8.19 -0.89
N PHE A 132 3.54 -9.25 -0.98
CA PHE A 132 3.91 -10.59 -0.55
C PHE A 132 3.68 -11.62 -1.67
N PRO A 133 4.49 -11.60 -2.74
CA PRO A 133 4.33 -12.53 -3.86
C PRO A 133 4.39 -13.98 -3.39
N GLY A 134 3.43 -14.80 -3.81
CA GLY A 134 3.33 -16.21 -3.44
C GLY A 134 2.86 -16.46 -2.00
N VAL A 135 2.44 -15.42 -1.26
CA VAL A 135 1.82 -15.59 0.05
C VAL A 135 0.56 -16.43 -0.05
N LYS A 136 0.32 -17.27 0.95
CA LYS A 136 -0.90 -18.06 1.03
C LYS A 136 -2.10 -17.14 1.24
N VAL A 137 -3.19 -17.40 0.53
CA VAL A 137 -4.49 -16.76 0.73
C VAL A 137 -5.42 -17.75 1.43
N ILE A 138 -6.04 -17.32 2.53
CA ILE A 138 -6.99 -18.10 3.32
C ILE A 138 -8.34 -17.39 3.26
N ASN A 139 -9.36 -18.11 2.82
CA ASN A 139 -10.71 -17.59 2.69
C ASN A 139 -11.52 -17.91 3.95
N GLU A 140 -12.01 -16.88 4.61
CA GLU A 140 -12.95 -16.96 5.72
C GLU A 140 -14.33 -16.56 5.21
N VAL A 141 -15.20 -17.55 4.98
CA VAL A 141 -16.58 -17.31 4.55
C VAL A 141 -17.42 -17.10 5.81
N SER A 142 -17.94 -15.88 6.00
CA SER A 142 -18.68 -15.50 7.21
C SER A 142 -20.08 -16.11 7.30
N ASN A 143 -20.63 -16.63 6.21
CA ASN A 143 -21.96 -17.26 6.18
C ASN A 143 -21.91 -18.71 5.65
N GLN A 144 -22.25 -19.67 6.52
CA GLN A 144 -22.33 -21.10 6.19
C GLN A 144 -23.56 -21.49 5.34
N GLU A 145 -24.46 -20.56 5.00
CA GLU A 145 -25.75 -20.85 4.35
C GLU A 145 -25.78 -20.60 2.82
N ALA A 146 -24.64 -20.46 2.17
CA ALA A 146 -24.59 -20.18 0.72
C ALA A 146 -24.46 -21.45 -0.13
N ALA A 147 -25.38 -22.40 0.03
CA ALA A 147 -25.54 -23.46 -0.96
C ALA A 147 -26.22 -22.88 -2.22
N GLY A 148 -25.43 -22.47 -3.22
CA GLY A 148 -25.94 -22.00 -4.52
C GLY A 148 -25.72 -20.53 -4.86
N VAL A 149 -24.81 -19.82 -4.20
CA VAL A 149 -24.52 -18.40 -4.47
C VAL A 149 -23.41 -18.24 -5.52
N ASN A 150 -23.65 -17.40 -6.53
CA ASN A 150 -22.70 -17.13 -7.63
C ASN A 150 -21.86 -15.84 -7.43
N ASN A 151 -22.21 -14.97 -6.47
CA ASN A 151 -21.47 -13.73 -6.20
C ASN A 151 -20.85 -13.73 -4.79
N ILE A 152 -19.53 -13.65 -4.75
CA ILE A 152 -18.74 -13.54 -3.51
C ILE A 152 -18.06 -12.17 -3.51
N GLU A 153 -18.36 -11.36 -2.50
CA GLU A 153 -17.74 -10.06 -2.27
C GLU A 153 -16.61 -10.18 -1.22
N VAL A 154 -15.48 -9.52 -1.48
CA VAL A 154 -14.43 -9.33 -0.46
C VAL A 154 -14.85 -8.19 0.44
N VAL A 155 -15.28 -8.51 1.65
CA VAL A 155 -15.71 -7.50 2.65
C VAL A 155 -14.55 -7.02 3.51
N ASN A 156 -13.52 -7.84 3.67
CA ASN A 156 -12.33 -7.46 4.41
C ASN A 156 -11.10 -8.26 3.97
N CYS A 157 -9.92 -7.71 4.25
CA CYS A 157 -8.65 -8.31 3.90
C CYS A 157 -7.59 -7.92 4.91
N HIS A 158 -6.91 -8.91 5.49
CA HIS A 158 -5.84 -8.70 6.47
C HIS A 158 -4.66 -9.59 6.17
N ILE A 159 -3.47 -9.16 6.59
CA ILE A 159 -2.28 -10.01 6.58
C ILE A 159 -1.91 -10.32 8.03
N TYR A 160 -1.73 -11.61 8.33
CA TYR A 160 -1.36 -12.07 9.66
C TYR A 160 -0.19 -13.04 9.61
N GLU A 161 0.69 -12.91 10.61
CA GLU A 161 1.53 -14.01 11.04
C GLU A 161 0.68 -14.98 11.88
N TYR A 162 0.64 -16.24 11.49
CA TYR A 162 -0.23 -17.25 12.09
C TYR A 162 0.45 -18.61 12.19
N VAL A 163 -0.13 -19.48 13.02
CA VAL A 163 0.12 -20.92 13.04
C VAL A 163 -1.21 -21.65 13.16
N LEU A 164 -1.33 -22.82 12.53
CA LEU A 164 -2.49 -23.68 12.71
C LEU A 164 -2.21 -24.63 13.88
N GLN A 165 -2.97 -24.50 14.97
CA GLN A 165 -2.85 -25.36 16.14
C GLN A 165 -4.23 -25.94 16.45
N ASP A 166 -4.32 -27.27 16.51
CA ASP A 166 -5.56 -28.01 16.82
C ASP A 166 -6.78 -27.58 15.97
N GLY A 167 -6.53 -27.32 14.67
CA GLY A 167 -7.56 -26.90 13.72
C GLY A 167 -7.99 -25.43 13.86
N ARG A 168 -7.32 -24.63 14.70
CA ARG A 168 -7.60 -23.20 14.89
C ARG A 168 -6.41 -22.35 14.49
N TYR A 169 -6.70 -21.20 13.90
CA TYR A 169 -5.69 -20.19 13.62
C TYR A 169 -5.31 -19.46 14.90
N LEU A 170 -4.01 -19.46 15.19
CA LEU A 170 -3.43 -18.66 16.25
C LEU A 170 -2.62 -17.54 15.60
N PHE A 171 -3.00 -16.30 15.88
CA PHE A 171 -2.37 -15.11 15.31
C PHE A 171 -1.27 -14.59 16.23
N LYS A 172 -0.15 -14.16 15.66
CA LYS A 172 1.02 -13.72 16.43
C LYS A 172 0.76 -12.46 17.25
N GLY A 173 -0.10 -11.57 16.74
CA GLY A 173 -0.58 -10.41 17.52
C GLY A 173 -1.32 -10.81 18.81
N MET A 174 -1.83 -12.04 18.89
CA MET A 174 -2.51 -12.60 20.06
C MET A 174 -1.61 -13.54 20.89
N ALA A 175 -0.31 -13.62 20.57
CA ALA A 175 0.65 -14.49 21.27
C ALA A 175 0.61 -14.30 22.80
N ARG A 176 0.51 -13.04 23.26
CA ARG A 176 0.40 -12.74 24.71
C ARG A 176 -0.86 -13.35 25.32
N SER A 177 -2.01 -13.27 24.65
CA SER A 177 -3.26 -13.86 25.13
C SER A 177 -3.15 -15.38 25.19
N TYR A 178 -2.44 -15.98 24.24
CA TYR A 178 -2.19 -17.41 24.26
C TYR A 178 -1.23 -17.83 25.39
N VAL A 179 -0.16 -17.07 25.64
CA VAL A 179 0.70 -17.28 26.83
C VAL A 179 -0.13 -17.19 28.11
N ASN A 180 -0.99 -16.18 28.23
CA ASN A 180 -1.86 -16.05 29.39
C ASN A 180 -2.81 -17.25 29.53
N ALA A 181 -3.33 -17.79 28.43
CA ALA A 181 -4.18 -18.98 28.44
C ALA A 181 -3.40 -20.23 28.90
N LEU A 182 -2.16 -20.40 28.44
CA LEU A 182 -1.27 -21.49 28.87
C LEU A 182 -0.95 -21.42 30.37
N THR A 183 -0.89 -20.22 30.95
CA THR A 183 -0.63 -20.01 32.38
C THR A 183 -1.89 -19.79 33.22
N TYR A 184 -3.10 -19.89 32.63
CA TYR A 184 -4.34 -19.50 33.30
C TYR A 184 -4.67 -20.37 34.53
N ASN A 185 -4.36 -21.67 34.46
CA ASN A 185 -4.52 -22.61 35.58
C ASN A 185 -3.17 -22.93 36.24
N SER A 186 -2.28 -21.95 36.31
CA SER A 186 -0.99 -22.11 36.99
C SER A 186 -1.19 -22.60 38.43
N ASN A 187 -0.42 -23.62 38.81
CA ASN A 187 -0.37 -24.10 40.19
C ASN A 187 0.73 -23.39 41.00
N ALA A 188 1.32 -22.33 40.44
CA ALA A 188 2.34 -21.54 41.10
C ALA A 188 1.83 -21.02 42.44
N LYS A 189 2.61 -21.25 43.49
CA LYS A 189 2.34 -20.79 44.84
C LYS A 189 3.10 -19.50 45.16
N THR A 190 4.02 -19.12 44.30
CA THR A 190 4.83 -17.90 44.40
C THR A 190 4.89 -17.15 43.07
N GLU A 191 5.17 -15.85 43.13
CA GLU A 191 5.37 -15.01 41.95
C GLU A 191 6.52 -15.53 41.06
N SER A 192 7.61 -16.00 41.67
CA SER A 192 8.74 -16.57 40.93
C SER A 192 8.38 -17.85 40.15
N GLU A 193 7.57 -18.74 40.73
CA GLU A 193 7.07 -19.93 40.04
C GLU A 193 6.17 -19.55 38.85
N TYR A 194 5.29 -18.56 39.03
CA TYR A 194 4.43 -18.07 37.95
C TYR A 194 5.24 -17.44 36.80
N GLU A 195 6.28 -16.67 37.12
CA GLU A 195 7.19 -16.11 36.12
C GLU A 195 7.94 -17.19 35.33
N GLN A 196 8.37 -18.27 36.00
CA GLN A 196 9.00 -19.41 35.34
C GLN A 196 8.03 -20.12 34.40
N GLU A 197 6.80 -20.39 34.83
CA GLU A 197 5.76 -20.97 33.98
C GLU A 197 5.43 -20.08 32.78
N ARG A 198 5.36 -18.76 33.00
CA ARG A 198 5.15 -17.77 31.93
C ARG A 198 6.31 -17.73 30.94
N LYS A 199 7.54 -17.87 31.42
CA LYS A 199 8.73 -17.96 30.56
C LYS A 199 8.69 -19.24 29.72
N ALA A 200 8.36 -20.38 30.32
CA ALA A 200 8.19 -21.64 29.59
C ALA A 200 7.08 -21.55 28.54
N ALA A 201 5.95 -20.90 28.85
CA ALA A 201 4.88 -20.64 27.89
C ALA A 201 5.37 -19.77 26.71
N TRP A 202 6.20 -18.75 26.97
CA TRP A 202 6.84 -17.98 25.89
C TRP A 202 7.79 -18.81 25.05
N GLU A 203 8.56 -19.73 25.64
CA GLU A 203 9.44 -20.63 24.88
C GLU A 203 8.65 -21.51 23.91
N ILE A 204 7.48 -22.02 24.33
CA ILE A 204 6.56 -22.75 23.45
C ILE A 204 6.13 -21.85 22.28
N VAL A 205 5.63 -20.65 22.57
CA VAL A 205 5.11 -19.71 21.56
C VAL A 205 6.19 -19.25 20.57
N ASN A 206 7.41 -19.01 21.06
CA ASN A 206 8.55 -18.65 20.24
C ASN A 206 9.06 -19.82 19.38
N GLY A 207 8.83 -21.06 19.83
CA GLY A 207 9.15 -22.28 19.07
C GLY A 207 8.13 -22.62 17.97
N LEU A 208 6.98 -21.96 17.92
CA LEU A 208 5.97 -22.19 16.87
C LEU A 208 6.50 -21.73 15.50
N LYS A 209 6.18 -22.51 14.46
CA LYS A 209 6.53 -22.17 13.07
C LYS A 209 5.51 -21.21 12.49
N TRP A 210 5.67 -19.93 12.82
CA TRP A 210 4.85 -18.86 12.28
C TRP A 210 4.97 -18.77 10.76
N GLN A 211 3.84 -18.58 10.10
CA GLN A 211 3.71 -18.37 8.67
C GLN A 211 2.96 -17.08 8.41
N VAL A 212 3.10 -16.51 7.21
CA VAL A 212 2.32 -15.33 6.81
C VAL A 212 1.24 -15.77 5.83
N ALA A 213 0.02 -15.28 6.02
CA ALA A 213 -1.07 -15.44 5.06
C ALA A 213 -1.91 -14.16 4.97
N ILE A 214 -2.51 -13.96 3.80
CA ILE A 214 -3.61 -13.03 3.61
C ILE A 214 -4.90 -13.75 3.98
N PHE A 215 -5.66 -13.20 4.92
CA PHE A 215 -6.98 -13.66 5.32
C PHE A 215 -8.02 -12.78 4.64
N LEU A 216 -8.85 -13.41 3.81
CA LEU A 216 -9.95 -12.77 3.09
C LEU A 216 -11.25 -13.09 3.79
N GLU A 217 -11.94 -12.05 4.26
CA GLU A 217 -13.31 -12.18 4.73
C GLU A 217 -14.24 -12.02 3.52
N LEU A 218 -15.02 -13.06 3.26
CA LEU A 218 -15.88 -13.17 2.10
C LEU A 218 -17.34 -13.18 2.55
N LYS A 219 -18.16 -12.38 1.87
CA LYS A 219 -19.61 -12.36 2.05
C LYS A 219 -20.27 -12.86 0.78
N ALA A 220 -21.15 -13.84 0.94
CA ALA A 220 -22.06 -14.27 -0.12
C ALA A 220 -23.22 -13.26 -0.21
N GLU A 221 -23.47 -12.73 -1.40
CA GLU A 221 -24.69 -11.97 -1.67
C GLU A 221 -25.86 -12.96 -1.82
N VAL A 222 -26.94 -12.74 -1.05
CA VAL A 222 -28.19 -13.52 -1.14
C VAL A 222 -29.15 -12.83 -2.07
#